data_AF-A0A9P7BCW6-F1
#
_entry.id   AF-A0A9P7BCW6-F1
#
_cell.length_a   1.000
_cell.length_b   1.000
_cell.length_c   1.000
_cell.angle_alpha   90.00
_cell.angle_beta   90.00
_cell.angle_gamma   90.00
#
_symmetry.space_group_name_H-M   'P 1'
#
loop_
_entity.id
_entity.type
_entity.pdbx_description
1 polymer ?
#
loop_
_entity_poly.entity_id
_entity_poly.type
_entity_poly.pdbx_seq_one_letter_code
_entity_poly.pdbx_strand_id
1 'polypeptide(L)'
;MYFLNQCSHPKIINIVIAFIIFLFASYDQWINHNILSNQIKYTLPNYGLFKYVICPHYFDESMIYLSLLIIKPCISFIIIFLWVLINLTISANQSYIFYKEKKEIKISNHYIIIPFIY
;
A
#
# COMPACT_ATOMS: atom_id res chain seq x y z
N MET A 1 -18.26 -4.65 26.94
CA MET A 1 -17.83 -5.17 25.63
C MET A 1 -18.76 -4.78 24.45
N TYR A 2 -19.92 -4.12 24.68
CA TYR A 2 -20.84 -3.71 23.61
C TYR A 2 -20.59 -2.33 22.99
N PHE A 3 -19.71 -1.51 23.58
CA PHE A 3 -19.52 -0.10 23.16
C PHE A 3 -18.50 0.11 22.02
N LEU A 4 -17.77 -0.93 21.58
CA LEU A 4 -16.70 -0.77 20.58
C LEU A 4 -17.18 -0.85 19.11
N ASN A 5 -18.47 -1.11 18.86
CA ASN A 5 -18.98 -1.49 17.54
C ASN A 5 -20.00 -0.54 16.89
N GLN A 6 -20.18 0.69 17.39
CA GLN A 6 -20.96 1.67 16.62
C GLN A 6 -20.09 2.25 15.50
N CYS A 7 -20.20 1.66 14.31
CA CYS A 7 -19.66 2.24 13.08
C CYS A 7 -20.55 3.43 12.68
N SER A 8 -19.96 4.59 12.45
CA SER A 8 -20.72 5.72 11.91
C SER A 8 -21.19 5.42 10.48
N HIS A 9 -22.38 5.88 10.12
CA HIS A 9 -22.87 5.75 8.76
C HIS A 9 -22.08 6.67 7.81
N PRO A 10 -21.57 6.15 6.68
CA PRO A 10 -20.84 6.96 5.73
C PRO A 10 -21.76 7.97 5.06
N LYS A 11 -21.28 9.21 4.93
CA LYS A 11 -21.92 10.21 4.07
C LYS A 11 -21.66 9.84 2.59
N ILE A 12 -22.54 10.28 1.69
CA ILE A 12 -22.39 10.04 0.24
C ILE A 12 -21.00 10.47 -0.28
N ILE A 13 -20.48 11.57 0.24
CA ILE A 13 -19.15 12.10 -0.12
C ILE A 13 -18.03 11.12 0.28
N ASN A 14 -18.14 10.47 1.44
CA ASN A 14 -17.16 9.46 1.88
C ASN A 14 -17.19 8.25 0.96
N ILE A 15 -18.38 7.84 0.49
CA ILE A 15 -18.53 6.73 -0.45
C ILE A 15 -17.84 7.07 -1.78
N VAL A 16 -18.07 8.27 -2.31
CA VAL A 16 -17.44 8.71 -3.56
C VAL A 16 -15.91 8.77 -3.42
N ILE A 17 -15.40 9.39 -2.34
CA ILE A 17 -13.96 9.47 -2.08
C ILE A 17 -13.34 8.07 -1.96
N ALA A 18 -13.94 7.20 -1.13
CA ALA A 18 -13.47 5.84 -0.92
C ALA A 18 -13.48 5.03 -2.22
N PHE A 19 -14.54 5.15 -3.02
CA PHE A 19 -14.64 4.45 -4.29
C PHE A 19 -13.55 4.87 -5.28
N ILE A 20 -13.24 6.16 -5.36
CA ILE A 20 -12.16 6.68 -6.19
C ILE A 20 -10.81 6.11 -5.73
N ILE A 21 -10.50 6.22 -4.43
CA ILE A 21 -9.25 5.67 -3.86
C ILE A 21 -9.13 4.18 -4.13
N PHE A 22 -10.19 3.42 -3.87
CA PHE A 22 -10.24 1.98 -4.06
C PHE A 22 -9.94 1.59 -5.51
N LEU A 23 -10.57 2.24 -6.49
CA LEU A 23 -10.37 1.94 -7.91
C LEU A 23 -8.95 2.26 -8.37
N PHE A 24 -8.44 3.46 -8.04
CA PHE A 24 -7.09 3.86 -8.44
C PHE A 24 -6.03 2.96 -7.83
N ALA A 25 -6.11 2.70 -6.51
CA ALA A 25 -5.16 1.83 -5.83
C ALA A 25 -5.25 0.38 -6.33
N SER A 26 -6.45 -0.16 -6.52
CA SER A 26 -6.63 -1.53 -7.05
C SER A 26 -6.06 -1.67 -8.47
N TYR A 27 -6.23 -0.64 -9.31
CA TYR A 27 -5.70 -0.64 -10.67
C TYR A 27 -4.16 -0.56 -10.68
N ASP A 28 -3.55 0.34 -9.91
CA ASP A 28 -2.09 0.44 -9.83
C ASP A 28 -1.49 -0.83 -9.21
N GLN A 29 -2.10 -1.37 -8.15
CA GLN A 29 -1.68 -2.63 -7.53
C GLN A 29 -1.67 -3.79 -8.54
N TRP A 30 -2.70 -3.89 -9.38
CA TRP A 30 -2.77 -4.90 -10.43
C TRP A 30 -1.64 -4.74 -11.46
N ILE A 31 -1.36 -3.51 -11.90
CA ILE A 31 -0.22 -3.25 -12.80
C ILE A 31 1.10 -3.65 -12.12
N ASN A 32 1.29 -3.23 -10.88
CA ASN A 32 2.50 -3.49 -10.11
C ASN A 32 2.74 -5.01 -9.95
N HIS A 33 1.70 -5.78 -9.62
CA HIS A 33 1.80 -7.24 -9.54
C HIS A 33 2.07 -7.89 -10.89
N ASN A 34 1.44 -7.45 -11.98
CA ASN A 34 1.73 -7.97 -13.31
C ASN A 34 3.17 -7.71 -13.75
N ILE A 35 3.73 -6.55 -13.41
CA ILE A 35 5.14 -6.24 -13.69
C ILE A 35 6.03 -7.21 -12.92
N LEU A 36 5.81 -7.34 -11.61
CA LEU A 36 6.61 -8.20 -10.73
C LEU A 36 6.50 -9.68 -11.11
N SER A 37 5.31 -10.16 -11.47
CA SER A 37 5.08 -11.58 -11.82
C SER A 37 5.76 -12.01 -13.12
N ASN A 38 6.04 -11.06 -14.01
CA ASN A 38 6.70 -11.32 -15.30
C ASN A 38 8.23 -11.22 -15.22
N GLN A 39 8.82 -10.94 -14.05
CA GLN A 39 10.27 -10.84 -13.90
C GLN A 39 10.93 -12.21 -13.78
N ILE A 40 11.89 -12.48 -14.66
CA ILE A 40 12.73 -13.70 -14.62
C ILE A 40 13.80 -13.61 -13.52
N LYS A 41 14.30 -12.39 -13.25
CA LYS A 41 15.23 -12.08 -12.17
C LYS A 41 14.62 -11.00 -11.29
N TYR A 42 14.78 -11.14 -9.97
CA TYR A 42 14.39 -10.11 -9.01
C TYR A 42 15.23 -8.84 -9.20
N THR A 43 14.66 -7.87 -9.91
CA THR A 43 15.22 -6.53 -10.13
C THR A 43 14.18 -5.49 -9.74
N LEU A 44 14.63 -4.30 -9.31
CA LEU A 44 13.70 -3.21 -9.05
C LEU A 44 13.19 -2.64 -10.39
N PRO A 45 11.87 -2.68 -10.67
CA PRO A 45 11.32 -2.11 -11.89
C PRO A 45 11.55 -0.59 -11.98
N ASN A 46 11.61 -0.06 -13.20
CA ASN A 46 11.73 1.40 -13.44
C ASN A 46 10.44 1.94 -14.09
N TYR A 47 9.29 1.63 -13.51
CA TYR A 47 7.96 1.97 -14.02
C TYR A 47 7.07 2.53 -12.91
N GLY A 48 6.21 3.50 -13.25
CA GLY A 48 5.23 4.04 -12.32
C GLY A 48 5.85 4.51 -11.00
N LEU A 49 5.23 4.11 -9.88
CA LEU A 49 5.70 4.44 -8.54
C LEU A 49 6.99 3.71 -8.15
N PHE A 50 7.41 2.62 -8.83
CA PHE A 50 8.69 1.97 -8.55
C PHE A 50 9.90 2.89 -8.76
N LYS A 51 9.73 4.00 -9.50
CA LYS A 51 10.75 5.05 -9.65
C LYS A 51 11.04 5.81 -8.36
N TYR A 52 10.12 5.75 -7.40
CA TYR A 52 10.15 6.53 -6.16
C TYR A 52 10.11 5.64 -4.92
N VAL A 53 9.39 4.52 -4.96
CA VAL A 53 9.24 3.59 -3.82
C VAL A 53 9.64 2.17 -4.20
N ILE A 54 10.14 1.39 -3.23
CA ILE A 54 10.53 -0.01 -3.44
C ILE A 54 9.32 -0.92 -3.65
N CYS A 55 8.28 -0.75 -2.83
CA CYS A 55 7.08 -1.59 -2.86
C CYS A 55 5.80 -0.75 -3.06
N PRO A 56 5.55 -0.21 -4.26
CA PRO A 56 4.34 0.58 -4.54
C PRO A 56 3.05 -0.22 -4.35
N HIS A 57 3.05 -1.52 -4.69
CA HIS A 57 1.89 -2.40 -4.47
C HIS A 57 1.49 -2.51 -2.99
N TYR A 58 2.43 -2.40 -2.05
CA TYR A 58 2.12 -2.38 -0.61
C TYR A 58 1.53 -1.04 -0.16
N PHE A 59 1.91 0.05 -0.81
CA PHE A 59 1.25 1.34 -0.62
C PHE A 59 -0.19 1.30 -1.15
N ASP A 60 -0.40 0.72 -2.33
CA ASP A 60 -1.73 0.54 -2.92
C ASP A 60 -2.65 -0.29 -2.01
N GLU A 61 -2.15 -1.42 -1.49
CA GLU A 61 -2.91 -2.26 -0.57
C GLU A 61 -3.30 -1.46 0.70
N SER A 62 -2.37 -0.67 1.24
CA SER A 62 -2.66 0.22 2.37
C SER A 62 -3.76 1.24 2.03
N MET A 63 -3.77 1.82 0.82
CA MET A 63 -4.80 2.75 0.36
C MET A 63 -6.16 2.06 0.15
N ILE A 64 -6.17 0.80 -0.29
CA ILE A 64 -7.40 -0.02 -0.37
C ILE A 64 -8.01 -0.16 1.02
N TYR A 65 -7.24 -0.54 2.04
CA TYR A 65 -7.75 -0.64 3.40
C TYR A 65 -8.15 0.71 4.01
N LEU A 66 -7.46 1.80 3.64
CA LEU A 66 -7.87 3.16 4.01
C LEU A 66 -9.26 3.51 3.44
N SER A 67 -9.53 3.15 2.17
CA SER A 67 -10.85 3.38 1.58
C SER A 67 -11.98 2.63 2.32
N LEU A 68 -11.70 1.40 2.78
CA LEU A 68 -12.65 0.63 3.58
C LEU A 68 -12.90 1.29 4.93
N LEU A 69 -11.85 1.82 5.57
CA LEU A 69 -11.95 2.59 6.80
C LEU A 69 -12.77 3.88 6.62
N ILE A 70 -12.66 4.56 5.47
CA ILE A 70 -13.47 5.76 5.16
C ILE A 70 -14.97 5.41 5.06
N ILE A 71 -15.32 4.24 4.51
CA ILE A 71 -16.70 3.76 4.40
C ILE A 71 -17.23 3.31 5.77
N LYS A 72 -16.42 2.61 6.57
CA LYS A 72 -16.79 2.15 7.91
C LYS A 72 -15.75 2.59 8.95
N PRO A 73 -15.84 3.84 9.43
CA PRO A 73 -14.93 4.34 10.46
C PRO A 73 -15.35 3.81 11.83
N CYS A 74 -14.91 2.58 12.14
CA CYS A 74 -15.05 1.97 13.46
C CYS A 74 -13.73 1.34 13.89
N ILE A 75 -13.63 1.09 15.20
CA ILE A 75 -12.42 0.58 15.85
C ILE A 75 -11.89 -0.69 15.16
N SER A 76 -12.77 -1.61 14.76
CA SER A 76 -12.35 -2.81 14.02
C SER A 76 -11.64 -2.48 12.71
N PHE A 77 -12.16 -1.55 11.91
CA PHE A 77 -11.53 -1.13 10.65
C PHE A 77 -10.27 -0.30 10.88
N ILE A 78 -10.19 0.48 11.96
CA ILE A 78 -8.98 1.19 12.35
C ILE A 78 -7.87 0.17 12.67
N ILE A 79 -8.19 -0.85 13.47
CA ILE A 79 -7.25 -1.91 13.83
C ILE A 79 -6.80 -2.68 12.59
N ILE A 80 -7.73 -3.06 11.70
CA ILE A 80 -7.41 -3.76 10.45
C ILE A 80 -6.50 -2.88 9.57
N PHE A 81 -6.82 -1.60 9.40
CA PHE A 81 -6.00 -0.70 8.60
C PHE A 81 -4.58 -0.54 9.19
N LEU A 82 -4.47 -0.30 10.50
CA LEU A 82 -3.17 -0.18 11.17
C LEU A 82 -2.36 -1.49 11.07
N TRP A 83 -3.03 -2.63 11.24
CA TRP A 83 -2.39 -3.94 11.08
C TRP A 83 -1.80 -4.11 9.68
N VAL A 84 -2.59 -3.84 8.64
CA VAL A 84 -2.14 -3.94 7.24
C VAL A 84 -0.99 -2.97 6.98
N LEU A 85 -1.15 -1.69 7.34
CA LEU A 85 -0.13 -0.66 7.12
C LEU A 85 1.20 -1.03 7.77
N ILE A 86 1.18 -1.45 9.05
CA ILE A 86 2.39 -1.82 9.78
C ILE A 86 3.03 -3.07 9.18
N ASN A 87 2.24 -4.12 8.92
CA ASN A 87 2.76 -5.38 8.40
C ASN A 87 3.42 -5.18 7.03
N LEU A 88 2.75 -4.45 6.14
CA LEU A 88 3.27 -4.14 4.81
C LEU A 88 4.47 -3.20 4.85
N THR A 89 4.54 -2.27 5.79
CA THR A 89 5.73 -1.42 6.00
C THR A 89 6.94 -2.25 6.43
N ILE A 90 6.75 -3.22 7.32
CA ILE A 90 7.81 -4.14 7.74
C ILE A 90 8.28 -5.00 6.56
N SER A 91 7.34 -5.57 5.79
CA SER A 91 7.66 -6.35 4.59
C SER A 91 8.38 -5.50 3.53
N ALA A 92 7.95 -4.26 3.31
CA ALA A 92 8.62 -3.32 2.39
C ALA A 92 10.07 -3.06 2.81
N ASN A 93 10.32 -2.88 4.12
CA ASN A 93 11.67 -2.68 4.63
C ASN A 93 12.56 -3.93 4.43
N GLN A 94 12.01 -5.13 4.56
CA GLN A 94 12.74 -6.37 4.24
C GLN A 94 13.10 -6.42 2.76
N SER A 95 12.18 -6.05 1.85
CA SER A 95 12.46 -5.95 0.42
C SER A 95 13.54 -4.91 0.12
N TYR A 96 13.50 -3.75 0.78
CA TYR A 96 14.54 -2.72 0.65
C TYR A 96 15.91 -3.24 1.08
N ILE A 97 16.01 -3.92 2.22
CA ILE A 97 17.26 -4.55 2.69
C ILE A 97 17.77 -5.57 1.66
N PHE A 98 16.88 -6.45 1.18
CA PHE A 98 17.22 -7.44 0.16
C PHE A 98 17.78 -6.80 -1.12
N TYR A 99 17.16 -5.73 -1.62
CA TYR A 99 17.67 -5.03 -2.79
C TYR A 99 19.00 -4.33 -2.50
N LYS A 100 19.18 -3.77 -1.30
CA LYS A 100 20.40 -3.02 -0.90
C LYS A 100 21.62 -3.94 -0.77
N GLU A 101 21.42 -5.18 -0.33
CA GLU A 101 22.49 -6.18 -0.24
C GLU A 101 22.95 -6.68 -1.62
N LYS A 102 22.07 -6.62 -2.62
CA LYS A 102 22.40 -7.01 -3.99
C LYS A 102 23.16 -5.90 -4.72
N LYS A 103 24.49 -6.08 -4.84
CA LYS A 103 25.39 -5.15 -5.55
C LYS A 103 25.00 -4.83 -7.00
N GLU A 104 24.21 -5.69 -7.66
CA GLU A 104 23.73 -5.49 -9.04
C GLU A 104 22.54 -4.53 -9.15
N ILE A 105 21.86 -4.21 -8.03
CA ILE A 105 20.62 -3.42 -8.02
C ILE A 105 20.95 -2.01 -7.53
N LYS A 106 20.77 -1.02 -8.42
CA LYS A 106 20.97 0.39 -8.07
C LYS A 106 19.76 0.92 -7.30
N ILE A 107 19.94 1.13 -6.00
CA ILE A 107 19.04 1.92 -5.16
C ILE A 107 19.75 3.23 -4.84
N SER A 108 19.33 4.34 -5.44
CA SER A 108 19.92 5.65 -5.12
C SER A 108 19.01 6.45 -4.19
N ASN A 109 17.73 6.63 -4.56
CA ASN A 109 16.81 7.57 -3.86
C ASN A 109 15.39 7.00 -3.64
N HIS A 110 15.22 5.67 -3.61
CA HIS A 110 13.88 5.10 -3.41
C HIS A 110 13.48 5.16 -1.93
N TYR A 111 12.29 5.67 -1.66
CA TYR A 111 11.53 5.45 -0.44
C TYR A 111 11.14 3.96 -0.34
N ILE A 112 10.81 3.48 0.84
CA ILE A 112 10.49 2.09 1.10
C ILE A 112 9.04 1.80 0.68
N ILE A 113 8.08 2.62 1.14
CA ILE A 113 6.65 2.35 0.92
C ILE A 113 5.83 3.63 0.65
N ILE A 114 5.96 4.70 1.43
CA ILE A 114 5.19 5.93 1.24
C ILE A 114 6.06 6.95 0.49
N PRO A 115 5.69 7.37 -0.73
CA PRO A 115 6.44 8.36 -1.47
C PRO A 115 6.64 9.64 -0.67
N PHE A 116 7.86 10.18 -0.66
CA PHE A 116 8.23 11.43 0.02
C PHE A 116 8.20 11.42 1.55
N ILE A 117 7.88 10.29 2.19
CA ILE A 117 7.84 10.16 3.66
C ILE A 117 8.78 9.07 4.13
N TYR A 118 8.57 7.83 3.70
CA TYR A 118 9.32 6.67 4.18
C TYR A 118 9.43 5.61 3.12
#